data_AF-A0A2V5UB16-F1
#
_entry.id   AF-A0A2V5UB16-F1
#
_cell.length_a   1.000
_cell.length_b   1.000
_cell.length_c   1.000
_cell.angle_alpha   90.00
_cell.angle_beta   90.00
_cell.angle_gamma   90.00
#
_symmetry.space_group_name_H-M   'P 1'
#
loop_
_entity.id
_entity.type
_entity.pdbx_description
1 polymer ?
#
loop_
_entity_poly.entity_id
_entity_poly.type
_entity_poly.pdbx_seq_one_letter_code
_entity_poly.pdbx_strand_id
1 'polypeptide(L)'
;TSCKDECPLETARLVQVQRLLGDRVGKEIFFYSISIDPKRDTPEVLKAYAQKFGVGPGWLFLTGKEDDIKLVVKKLGLSRSNDAANRDGHMPILMIGNEPTGQWMRNSAVDNPRFLATKISNLMGWKEPQPGRSYTEVARDWAPDTGAYIFASRCSACHTIGKGDSVGPDLAGVTTRRDRSWLVRYLRHPDQMLAEKDPIAVALSAKYKNVPMPNLRLSEGEIAVLLSYLEGLGSASHEHQGQNSAR
;
A
#
# COMPACT_ATOMS: atom_id res chain seq x y z
N THR A 1 11.66 -4.13 -10.64
CA THR A 1 11.67 -2.81 -9.99
C THR A 1 11.15 -1.68 -10.88
N SER A 2 10.94 -1.91 -12.17
CA SER A 2 10.44 -0.92 -13.14
C SER A 2 8.92 -0.87 -13.32
N CYS A 3 8.17 -1.74 -12.64
CA CYS A 3 6.71 -1.71 -12.66
C CYS A 3 6.21 -0.40 -12.04
N LYS A 4 5.33 0.30 -12.75
CA LYS A 4 4.82 1.62 -12.36
C LYS A 4 3.48 1.58 -11.62
N ASP A 5 2.83 0.42 -11.59
CA ASP A 5 1.46 0.28 -11.13
C ASP A 5 1.38 -0.57 -9.84
N GLU A 6 1.33 -1.91 -9.93
CA GLU A 6 1.00 -2.74 -8.77
C GLU A 6 2.17 -2.91 -7.80
N CYS A 7 3.40 -3.15 -8.29
CA CYS A 7 4.52 -3.48 -7.41
C CYS A 7 4.83 -2.38 -6.36
N PRO A 8 4.82 -1.08 -6.71
CA PRO A 8 4.94 -0.01 -5.73
C PRO A 8 3.84 -0.06 -4.65
N LEU A 9 2.60 -0.31 -5.06
CA LEU A 9 1.45 -0.37 -4.15
C LEU A 9 1.54 -1.57 -3.21
N GLU A 10 1.88 -2.75 -3.74
CA GLU A 10 2.12 -3.96 -2.94
C GLU A 10 3.22 -3.75 -1.92
N THR A 11 4.35 -3.16 -2.35
CA THR A 11 5.50 -2.92 -1.48
C THR A 11 5.11 -1.96 -0.35
N ALA A 12 4.44 -0.85 -0.67
CA ALA A 12 3.97 0.11 0.31
C ALA A 12 2.98 -0.53 1.31
N ARG A 13 2.07 -1.38 0.83
CA ARG A 13 1.11 -2.09 1.69
C ARG A 13 1.81 -3.08 2.62
N LEU A 14 2.72 -3.89 2.10
CA LEU A 14 3.46 -4.88 2.88
C LEU A 14 4.41 -4.23 3.89
N VAL A 15 4.91 -3.01 3.65
CA VAL A 15 5.63 -2.23 4.68
C VAL A 15 4.71 -1.90 5.87
N GLN A 16 3.42 -1.65 5.64
CA GLN A 16 2.46 -1.46 6.75
C GLN A 16 2.24 -2.76 7.52
N VAL A 17 2.14 -3.89 6.83
CA VAL A 17 2.04 -5.21 7.46
C VAL A 17 3.30 -5.51 8.26
N GLN A 18 4.49 -5.25 7.72
CA GLN A 18 5.76 -5.41 8.42
C GLN A 18 5.77 -4.60 9.74
N ARG A 19 5.30 -3.36 9.70
CA ARG A 19 5.17 -2.52 10.92
C ARG A 19 4.18 -3.10 11.93
N LEU A 20 3.06 -3.68 11.47
CA LEU A 20 2.05 -4.30 12.34
C LEU A 20 2.57 -5.59 12.99
N LEU A 21 3.34 -6.39 12.26
CA LEU A 21 3.95 -7.62 12.77
C LEU A 21 5.17 -7.36 13.66
N GLY A 22 5.78 -6.18 13.55
CA GLY A 22 6.83 -5.69 14.43
C GLY A 22 8.05 -6.62 14.48
N ASP A 23 8.57 -6.84 15.68
CA ASP A 23 9.81 -7.59 15.93
C ASP A 23 9.74 -9.08 15.58
N ARG A 24 8.56 -9.59 15.21
CA ARG A 24 8.40 -10.95 14.69
C ARG A 24 9.02 -11.09 13.30
N VAL A 25 9.07 -9.99 12.52
CA VAL A 25 9.66 -10.01 11.17
C VAL A 25 11.18 -10.13 11.27
N GLY A 26 11.73 -11.12 10.60
CA GLY A 26 13.14 -11.51 10.70
C GLY A 26 13.46 -12.50 11.82
N LYS A 27 12.45 -12.97 12.58
CA LYS A 27 12.61 -13.97 13.64
C LYS A 27 11.64 -15.13 13.48
N GLU A 28 10.34 -14.82 13.52
CA GLU A 28 9.25 -15.79 13.43
C GLU A 28 8.59 -15.80 12.05
N ILE A 29 8.72 -14.70 11.30
CA ILE A 29 8.26 -14.59 9.92
C ILE A 29 9.31 -13.87 9.06
N PHE A 30 9.46 -14.30 7.82
CA PHE A 30 10.39 -13.69 6.87
C PHE A 30 9.65 -13.30 5.60
N PHE A 31 9.95 -12.11 5.09
CA PHE A 31 9.33 -11.60 3.87
C PHE A 31 10.32 -11.77 2.72
N TYR A 32 9.82 -12.21 1.56
CA TYR A 32 10.62 -12.40 0.37
C TYR A 32 9.92 -11.77 -0.83
N SER A 33 10.58 -10.84 -1.51
CA SER A 33 10.15 -10.30 -2.80
C SER A 33 11.11 -10.77 -3.88
N ILE A 34 10.65 -11.66 -4.75
CA ILE A 34 11.48 -12.28 -5.80
C ILE A 34 11.20 -11.55 -7.10
N SER A 35 12.24 -10.99 -7.74
CA SER A 35 12.10 -10.37 -9.05
C SER A 35 11.78 -11.41 -10.13
N ILE A 36 10.95 -11.01 -11.09
CA ILE A 36 10.67 -11.75 -12.32
C ILE A 36 11.48 -11.24 -13.53
N ASP A 37 12.26 -10.15 -13.37
CA ASP A 37 13.10 -9.56 -14.41
C ASP A 37 14.57 -9.51 -13.94
N PRO A 38 15.25 -10.67 -13.86
CA PRO A 38 16.63 -10.76 -13.35
C PRO A 38 17.66 -10.03 -14.23
N LYS A 39 17.31 -9.71 -15.49
CA LYS A 39 18.20 -8.97 -16.40
C LYS A 39 18.34 -7.50 -16.00
N ARG A 40 17.31 -6.92 -15.37
CA ARG A 40 17.29 -5.53 -14.92
C ARG A 40 17.39 -5.39 -13.41
N ASP A 41 16.80 -6.31 -12.66
CA ASP A 41 16.75 -6.26 -11.20
C ASP A 41 17.98 -6.96 -10.59
N THR A 42 19.12 -6.27 -10.63
CA THR A 42 20.33 -6.70 -9.91
C THR A 42 20.16 -6.53 -8.40
N PRO A 43 21.01 -7.15 -7.56
CA PRO A 43 20.96 -6.96 -6.10
C PRO A 43 21.03 -5.49 -5.68
N GLU A 44 21.83 -4.67 -6.38
CA GLU A 44 21.99 -3.23 -6.11
C GLU A 44 20.70 -2.47 -6.42
N VAL A 45 20.08 -2.77 -7.56
CA VAL A 45 18.81 -2.16 -7.99
C VAL A 45 17.68 -2.52 -7.02
N LEU A 46 17.62 -3.79 -6.59
CA LEU A 46 16.64 -4.27 -5.61
C LEU A 46 16.85 -3.64 -4.23
N LYS A 47 18.10 -3.51 -3.78
CA LYS A 47 18.43 -2.83 -2.52
C LYS A 47 17.99 -1.37 -2.55
N ALA A 48 18.28 -0.66 -3.64
CA ALA A 48 17.83 0.72 -3.81
C ALA A 48 16.30 0.83 -3.83
N TYR A 49 15.61 -0.11 -4.48
CA TYR A 49 14.15 -0.18 -4.47
C TYR A 49 13.61 -0.36 -3.03
N ALA A 50 14.08 -1.35 -2.28
CA ALA A 50 13.65 -1.60 -0.90
C ALA A 50 13.86 -0.36 0.01
N GLN A 51 14.99 0.33 -0.14
CA GLN A 51 15.30 1.57 0.60
C GLN A 51 14.34 2.72 0.27
N LYS A 52 13.83 2.82 -0.96
CA LYS A 52 12.85 3.85 -1.33
C LYS A 52 11.57 3.72 -0.51
N PHE A 53 11.08 2.50 -0.34
CA PHE A 53 9.84 2.20 0.40
C PHE A 53 10.03 2.14 1.93
N GLY A 54 11.27 2.22 2.42
CA GLY A 54 11.54 2.12 3.86
C GLY A 54 11.28 0.72 4.41
N VAL A 55 11.62 -0.31 3.61
CA VAL A 55 11.57 -1.71 4.04
C VAL A 55 12.50 -1.92 5.23
N GLY A 56 11.95 -2.48 6.31
CA GLY A 56 12.68 -2.83 7.53
C GLY A 56 13.40 -4.18 7.45
N PRO A 57 14.12 -4.58 8.52
CA PRO A 57 14.81 -5.87 8.59
C PRO A 57 13.85 -7.06 8.48
N GLY A 58 14.40 -8.23 8.12
CA GLY A 58 13.63 -9.47 7.96
C GLY A 58 12.85 -9.59 6.65
N TRP A 59 13.03 -8.64 5.72
CA TRP A 59 12.48 -8.70 4.37
C TRP A 59 13.61 -8.64 3.33
N LEU A 60 13.74 -9.71 2.54
CA LEU A 60 14.74 -9.81 1.48
C LEU A 60 14.13 -9.61 0.10
N PHE A 61 14.84 -8.86 -0.74
CA PHE A 61 14.56 -8.72 -2.17
C PHE A 61 15.56 -9.57 -2.94
N LEU A 62 15.06 -10.55 -3.68
CA LEU A 62 15.85 -11.61 -4.30
C LEU A 62 15.81 -11.53 -5.83
N THR A 63 16.92 -11.88 -6.44
CA THR A 63 17.08 -12.10 -7.88
C THR A 63 17.93 -13.36 -8.08
N GLY A 64 18.08 -13.83 -9.31
CA GLY A 64 18.79 -15.07 -9.59
C GLY A 64 18.80 -15.44 -11.07
N LYS A 65 19.13 -16.69 -11.37
CA LYS A 65 19.07 -17.21 -12.74
C LYS A 65 17.62 -17.29 -13.20
N GLU A 66 17.38 -17.00 -14.47
CA GLU A 66 16.04 -16.98 -15.05
C GLU A 66 15.32 -18.32 -14.87
N ASP A 67 16.02 -19.44 -15.02
CA ASP A 67 15.45 -20.78 -14.85
C ASP A 67 15.08 -21.11 -13.40
N ASP A 68 15.88 -20.64 -12.43
CA ASP A 68 15.59 -20.81 -11.00
C ASP A 68 14.34 -20.01 -10.61
N ILE A 69 14.22 -18.77 -11.10
CA ILE A 69 13.03 -17.93 -10.88
C ILE A 69 11.79 -18.59 -11.48
N LYS A 70 11.87 -19.08 -12.72
CA LYS A 70 10.77 -19.82 -13.38
C LYS A 70 10.36 -21.06 -12.58
N LEU A 71 11.34 -21.81 -12.06
CA LEU A 71 11.08 -22.98 -11.25
C LEU A 71 10.35 -22.62 -9.95
N VAL A 72 10.81 -21.60 -9.22
CA VAL A 72 10.18 -21.14 -7.97
C VAL A 72 8.74 -20.67 -8.23
N VAL A 73 8.54 -19.82 -9.23
CA VAL A 73 7.20 -19.34 -9.62
C VAL A 73 6.25 -20.51 -9.92
N LYS A 74 6.73 -21.52 -10.66
CA LYS A 74 5.96 -22.72 -10.97
C LYS A 74 5.63 -23.54 -9.72
N LYS A 75 6.61 -23.77 -8.85
CA LYS A 75 6.45 -24.59 -7.63
C LYS A 75 5.54 -23.93 -6.60
N LEU A 76 5.54 -22.60 -6.52
CA LEU A 76 4.62 -21.84 -5.68
C LEU A 76 3.23 -21.69 -6.34
N GLY A 77 3.03 -22.23 -7.55
CA GLY A 77 1.79 -22.14 -8.29
C GLY A 77 1.44 -20.72 -8.72
N LEU A 78 2.43 -19.83 -8.78
CA LEU A 78 2.31 -18.43 -9.19
C LEU A 78 2.47 -18.26 -10.72
N SER A 79 2.60 -19.37 -11.46
CA SER A 79 2.60 -19.35 -12.93
C SER A 79 1.31 -18.75 -13.47
N ARG A 80 1.44 -17.77 -14.37
CA ARG A 80 0.31 -17.17 -15.10
C ARG A 80 -0.32 -18.23 -16.02
N SER A 81 -1.63 -18.42 -15.96
CA SER A 81 -2.37 -18.92 -17.11
C SER A 81 -2.48 -17.76 -18.10
N ASN A 82 -1.89 -17.91 -19.30
CA ASN A 82 -2.07 -16.94 -20.37
C ASN A 82 -3.47 -17.12 -20.96
N ASP A 83 -4.42 -16.28 -20.57
CA ASP A 83 -5.69 -16.15 -21.27
C ASP A 83 -5.72 -14.82 -22.02
N ALA A 84 -6.07 -14.87 -23.31
CA ALA A 84 -6.07 -13.72 -24.22
C ALA A 84 -6.97 -12.55 -23.77
N ALA A 85 -7.83 -12.77 -22.78
CA ALA A 85 -8.67 -11.75 -22.13
C ALA A 85 -7.95 -10.94 -21.03
N ASN A 86 -6.71 -11.30 -20.66
CA ASN A 86 -6.01 -10.75 -19.50
C ASN A 86 -4.56 -10.35 -19.83
N ARG A 87 -4.41 -9.37 -20.73
CA ARG A 87 -3.10 -8.84 -21.16
C ARG A 87 -2.34 -8.13 -20.02
N ASP A 88 -3.05 -7.61 -19.01
CA ASP A 88 -2.45 -7.02 -17.79
C ASP A 88 -2.31 -8.06 -16.65
N GLY A 89 -3.27 -8.97 -16.47
CA GLY A 89 -3.14 -10.25 -15.75
C GLY A 89 -2.42 -10.28 -14.39
N HIS A 90 -2.51 -9.22 -13.58
CA HIS A 90 -1.94 -9.17 -12.23
C HIS A 90 -3.03 -9.27 -11.16
N MET A 91 -3.22 -10.49 -10.65
CA MET A 91 -3.60 -10.61 -9.24
C MET A 91 -2.31 -10.49 -8.42
N PRO A 92 -2.18 -9.50 -7.53
CA PRO A 92 -1.03 -9.38 -6.64
C PRO A 92 -1.11 -10.50 -5.59
N ILE A 93 -0.73 -11.72 -6.01
CA ILE A 93 -0.83 -12.92 -5.19
C ILE A 93 0.35 -12.94 -4.22
N LEU A 94 0.04 -12.68 -2.96
CA LEU A 94 0.92 -12.96 -1.83
C LEU A 94 0.78 -14.43 -1.45
N MET A 95 1.90 -15.15 -1.45
CA MET A 95 1.97 -16.50 -0.89
C MET A 95 2.40 -16.40 0.58
N ILE A 96 1.64 -17.04 1.48
CA ILE A 96 1.92 -17.05 2.92
C ILE A 96 2.01 -18.52 3.35
N GLY A 97 3.11 -18.91 3.99
CA GLY A 97 3.38 -20.28 4.38
C GLY A 97 3.82 -20.41 5.83
N ASN A 98 3.34 -21.46 6.49
CA ASN A 98 3.86 -21.99 7.75
C ASN A 98 4.50 -23.34 7.44
N GLU A 99 5.82 -23.35 7.26
CA GLU A 99 6.57 -24.56 6.91
C GLU A 99 6.39 -25.68 7.96
N PRO A 100 6.56 -25.44 9.28
CA PRO A 100 6.38 -26.48 10.29
C PRO A 100 5.02 -27.19 10.24
N THR A 101 3.93 -26.48 9.91
CA THR A 101 2.59 -27.07 9.82
C THR A 101 2.22 -27.52 8.41
N GLY A 102 3.04 -27.20 7.41
CA GLY A 102 2.76 -27.46 5.99
C GLY A 102 1.60 -26.62 5.43
N GLN A 103 1.13 -25.60 6.14
CA GLN A 103 0.00 -24.79 5.69
C GLN A 103 0.45 -23.65 4.78
N TRP A 104 -0.22 -23.52 3.63
CA TRP A 104 0.05 -22.47 2.65
C TRP A 104 -1.25 -21.86 2.17
N MET A 105 -1.27 -20.54 1.97
CA MET A 105 -2.40 -19.82 1.41
C MET A 105 -1.96 -18.76 0.40
N ARG A 106 -2.85 -18.49 -0.55
CA ARG A 106 -2.78 -17.31 -1.42
C ARG A 106 -3.67 -16.21 -0.85
N ASN A 107 -3.17 -14.99 -0.84
CA ASN A 107 -3.95 -13.82 -0.47
C ASN A 107 -3.59 -12.64 -1.37
N SER A 108 -4.35 -11.54 -1.28
CA SER A 108 -4.00 -10.29 -1.96
C SER A 108 -2.91 -9.54 -1.19
N ALA A 109 -1.85 -9.09 -1.88
CA ALA A 109 -0.80 -8.25 -1.31
C ALA A 109 -1.24 -6.80 -1.06
N VAL A 110 -2.39 -6.38 -1.61
CA VAL A 110 -2.94 -5.02 -1.48
C VAL A 110 -4.18 -4.94 -0.57
N ASP A 111 -4.51 -6.04 0.13
CA ASP A 111 -5.61 -6.12 1.10
C ASP A 111 -5.39 -5.17 2.30
N ASN A 112 -6.41 -5.01 3.16
CA ASN A 112 -6.29 -4.27 4.40
C ASN A 112 -5.13 -4.81 5.24
N PRO A 113 -4.15 -3.97 5.65
CA PRO A 113 -2.93 -4.44 6.28
C PRO A 113 -3.18 -5.07 7.66
N ARG A 114 -4.20 -4.62 8.39
CA ARG A 114 -4.58 -5.22 9.68
C ARG A 114 -5.19 -6.60 9.47
N PHE A 115 -6.08 -6.74 8.50
CA PHE A 115 -6.70 -8.03 8.21
C PHE A 115 -5.67 -9.05 7.72
N LEU A 116 -4.74 -8.62 6.87
CA LEU A 116 -3.61 -9.43 6.43
C LEU A 116 -2.69 -9.80 7.61
N ALA A 117 -2.35 -8.86 8.50
CA ALA A 117 -1.59 -9.15 9.70
C ALA A 117 -2.31 -10.18 10.60
N THR A 118 -3.62 -10.03 10.82
CA THR A 118 -4.43 -10.99 11.58
C THR A 118 -4.47 -12.37 10.91
N LYS A 119 -4.63 -12.45 9.59
CA LYS A 119 -4.56 -13.72 8.83
C LYS A 119 -3.22 -14.41 9.04
N ILE A 120 -2.12 -13.66 8.96
CA ILE A 120 -0.77 -14.16 9.22
C ILE A 120 -0.68 -14.66 10.66
N SER A 121 -1.07 -13.85 11.66
CA SER A 121 -1.03 -14.24 13.07
C SER A 121 -1.81 -15.53 13.33
N ASN A 122 -3.01 -15.67 12.76
CA ASN A 122 -3.82 -16.87 12.88
C ASN A 122 -3.15 -18.09 12.22
N LEU A 123 -2.58 -17.93 11.02
CA LEU A 123 -1.85 -18.99 10.33
C LEU A 123 -0.60 -19.44 11.10
N MET A 124 0.06 -18.51 11.79
CA MET A 124 1.22 -18.79 12.64
C MET A 124 0.82 -19.33 14.03
N GLY A 125 -0.48 -19.36 14.36
CA GLY A 125 -0.95 -19.74 15.69
C GLY A 125 -0.60 -18.72 16.79
N TRP A 126 -0.27 -17.48 16.42
CA TRP A 126 0.01 -16.42 17.36
C TRP A 126 -1.27 -15.99 18.05
N LYS A 127 -1.38 -16.32 19.34
CA LYS A 127 -2.50 -15.87 20.18
C LYS A 127 -2.29 -14.40 20.52
N GLU A 128 -3.05 -13.51 19.90
CA GLU A 128 -3.27 -12.16 20.41
C GLU A 128 -4.56 -12.17 21.26
N PRO A 129 -4.48 -11.97 22.58
CA PRO A 129 -5.68 -11.79 23.38
C PRO A 129 -6.35 -10.49 22.96
N GLN A 130 -7.42 -10.57 22.16
CA GLN A 130 -8.32 -9.44 21.98
C GLN A 130 -9.36 -9.47 23.09
N PRO A 131 -9.52 -8.41 23.88
CA PRO A 131 -10.62 -8.33 24.84
C PRO A 131 -11.93 -8.41 24.05
N GLY A 132 -12.79 -9.38 24.43
CA GLY A 132 -14.08 -9.56 23.79
C GLY A 132 -14.93 -8.31 23.96
N ARG A 133 -15.31 -7.67 22.86
CA ARG A 133 -16.35 -6.63 22.85
C ARG A 133 -17.70 -7.29 22.72
N SER A 134 -18.69 -6.79 23.47
CA SER A 134 -20.05 -7.30 23.33
C SER A 134 -20.60 -6.96 21.94
N TYR A 135 -21.37 -7.87 21.34
CA TYR A 135 -22.11 -7.58 20.11
C TYR A 135 -23.06 -6.38 20.26
N THR A 136 -23.50 -6.07 21.48
CA THR A 136 -24.34 -4.91 21.77
C THR A 136 -23.58 -3.58 21.74
N GLU A 137 -22.25 -3.61 21.78
CA GLU A 137 -21.37 -2.43 21.74
C GLU A 137 -20.96 -2.04 20.31
N VAL A 138 -21.25 -2.88 19.32
CA VAL A 138 -20.97 -2.58 17.92
C VAL A 138 -22.04 -1.61 17.43
N ALA A 139 -21.63 -0.46 16.88
CA ALA A 139 -22.55 0.54 16.35
C ALA A 139 -23.51 -0.09 15.32
N ARG A 140 -24.82 0.05 15.56
CA ARG A 140 -25.89 -0.54 14.72
C ARG A 140 -26.08 0.20 13.40
N ASP A 141 -25.69 1.46 13.36
CA ASP A 141 -25.78 2.33 12.19
C ASP A 141 -24.44 2.34 11.45
N TRP A 142 -24.09 1.21 10.83
CA TRP A 142 -22.93 1.15 9.96
C TRP A 142 -23.28 1.71 8.58
N ALA A 143 -23.09 3.01 8.40
CA ALA A 143 -22.97 3.62 7.09
C ALA A 143 -21.47 3.87 6.82
N PRO A 144 -20.82 3.08 5.95
CA PRO A 144 -19.42 3.34 5.63
C PRO A 144 -19.31 4.69 4.92
N ASP A 145 -18.56 5.63 5.51
CA ASP A 145 -18.12 6.81 4.79
C ASP A 145 -17.32 6.33 3.56
N THR A 146 -17.91 6.56 2.38
CA THR A 146 -17.34 6.05 1.12
C THR A 146 -15.99 6.71 0.82
N GLY A 147 -15.79 7.97 1.20
CA GLY A 147 -14.52 8.66 1.05
C GLY A 147 -13.46 8.11 1.99
N ALA A 148 -13.83 7.82 3.24
CA ALA A 148 -12.96 7.14 4.19
C ALA A 148 -12.57 5.73 3.70
N TYR A 149 -13.52 5.00 3.12
CA TYR A 149 -13.29 3.68 2.54
C TYR A 149 -12.34 3.74 1.33
N ILE A 150 -12.54 4.68 0.40
CA ILE A 150 -11.65 4.88 -0.75
C ILE A 150 -10.24 5.25 -0.25
N PHE A 151 -10.11 6.17 0.71
CA PHE A 151 -8.82 6.50 1.28
C PHE A 151 -8.14 5.27 1.88
N ALA A 152 -8.85 4.51 2.71
CA ALA A 152 -8.33 3.32 3.37
C ALA A 152 -7.88 2.25 2.35
N SER A 153 -8.66 2.02 1.30
CA SER A 153 -8.39 0.96 0.32
C SER A 153 -7.36 1.37 -0.74
N ARG A 154 -7.36 2.63 -1.20
CA ARG A 154 -6.59 3.08 -2.38
C ARG A 154 -5.42 4.00 -2.07
N CYS A 155 -5.50 4.79 -0.99
CA CYS A 155 -4.52 5.84 -0.71
C CYS A 155 -3.63 5.52 0.48
N SER A 156 -4.17 4.83 1.49
CA SER A 156 -3.53 4.67 2.79
C SER A 156 -2.21 3.89 2.75
N ALA A 157 -1.95 3.10 1.70
CA ALA A 157 -0.69 2.39 1.54
C ALA A 157 0.50 3.37 1.46
N CYS A 158 0.32 4.51 0.78
CA CYS A 158 1.38 5.48 0.55
C CYS A 158 1.19 6.78 1.34
N HIS A 159 -0.05 7.14 1.66
CA HIS A 159 -0.41 8.41 2.28
C HIS A 159 -0.93 8.24 3.70
N THR A 160 -0.70 9.29 4.49
CA THR A 160 -1.24 9.47 5.84
C THR A 160 -2.10 10.72 5.89
N ILE A 161 -2.81 10.90 7.00
CA ILE A 161 -3.52 12.14 7.31
C ILE A 161 -3.12 12.56 8.73
N GLY A 162 -2.38 13.66 8.83
CA GLY A 162 -1.94 14.26 10.10
C GLY A 162 -0.85 13.49 10.83
N LYS A 163 -0.17 12.53 10.17
CA LYS A 163 0.87 11.69 10.78
C LYS A 163 2.26 11.87 10.15
N GLY A 164 2.40 12.83 9.24
CA GLY A 164 3.64 13.15 8.56
C GLY A 164 3.90 12.28 7.34
N ASP A 165 4.87 12.68 6.51
CA ASP A 165 5.15 12.04 5.24
C ASP A 165 5.51 10.54 5.37
N SER A 166 5.15 9.75 4.36
CA SER A 166 5.44 8.31 4.25
C SER A 166 6.09 8.02 2.90
N VAL A 167 5.63 6.99 2.16
CA VAL A 167 6.01 6.77 0.75
C VAL A 167 5.59 7.98 -0.10
N GLY A 168 4.42 8.55 0.20
CA GLY A 168 3.95 9.82 -0.36
C GLY A 168 3.73 10.90 0.72
N PRO A 169 3.31 12.11 0.30
CA PRO A 169 3.02 13.23 1.20
C PRO A 169 1.88 12.94 2.18
N ASP A 170 1.94 13.56 3.36
CA ASP A 170 0.78 13.65 4.24
C ASP A 170 -0.34 14.53 3.65
N LEU A 171 -1.58 14.04 3.71
CA LEU A 171 -2.72 14.66 3.06
C LEU A 171 -3.53 15.59 3.96
N ALA A 172 -3.16 15.80 5.23
CA ALA A 172 -3.86 16.76 6.09
C ALA A 172 -3.85 18.17 5.48
N GLY A 173 -5.04 18.74 5.26
CA GLY A 173 -5.21 20.06 4.64
C GLY A 173 -4.83 20.11 3.15
N VAL A 174 -4.73 18.97 2.45
CA VAL A 174 -4.36 18.95 1.02
C VAL A 174 -5.34 19.73 0.14
N THR A 175 -6.63 19.71 0.47
CA THR A 175 -7.70 20.42 -0.26
C THR A 175 -7.65 21.93 -0.07
N THR A 176 -7.04 22.42 1.02
CA THR A 176 -6.76 23.85 1.23
C THR A 176 -5.47 24.28 0.53
N ARG A 177 -4.47 23.40 0.49
CA ARG A 177 -3.14 23.71 -0.07
C ARG A 177 -3.06 23.64 -1.58
N ARG A 178 -4.03 23.01 -2.26
CA ARG A 178 -3.99 22.78 -3.71
C ARG A 178 -5.36 23.01 -4.33
N ASP A 179 -5.33 23.53 -5.55
CA ASP A 179 -6.52 23.71 -6.35
C ASP A 179 -7.24 22.38 -6.60
N ARG A 180 -8.58 22.42 -6.55
CA ARG A 180 -9.41 21.22 -6.66
C ARG A 180 -9.30 20.59 -8.06
N SER A 181 -9.23 21.39 -9.12
CA SER A 181 -9.09 20.87 -10.49
C SER A 181 -7.73 20.20 -10.70
N TRP A 182 -6.67 20.74 -10.10
CA TRP A 182 -5.36 20.09 -10.08
C TRP A 182 -5.41 18.74 -9.35
N LEU A 183 -6.06 18.67 -8.18
CA LEU A 183 -6.20 17.43 -7.42
C LEU A 183 -6.97 16.36 -8.19
N VAL A 184 -8.08 16.74 -8.85
CA VAL A 184 -8.85 15.82 -9.70
C VAL A 184 -7.98 15.27 -10.83
N ARG A 185 -7.27 16.15 -11.55
CA ARG A 185 -6.40 15.74 -12.65
C ARG A 185 -5.27 14.82 -12.17
N TYR A 186 -4.64 15.15 -11.05
CA TYR A 186 -3.53 14.37 -10.51
C TYR A 186 -3.96 13.00 -9.97
N LEU A 187 -5.19 12.88 -9.44
CA LEU A 187 -5.75 11.59 -9.02
C LEU A 187 -6.12 10.69 -10.22
N ARG A 188 -6.46 11.27 -11.38
CA ARG A 188 -6.78 10.52 -12.60
C ARG A 188 -5.56 10.14 -13.42
N HIS A 189 -4.63 11.08 -13.57
CA HIS A 189 -3.54 11.01 -14.54
C HIS A 189 -2.21 11.53 -13.97
N PRO A 190 -1.72 10.99 -12.82
CA PRO A 190 -0.46 11.43 -12.22
C PRO A 190 0.74 11.21 -13.16
N ASP A 191 0.70 10.16 -13.98
CA ASP A 191 1.72 9.82 -14.96
C ASP A 191 1.80 10.82 -16.11
N GLN A 192 0.66 11.25 -16.65
CA GLN A 192 0.58 12.26 -17.71
C GLN A 192 1.07 13.60 -17.19
N MET A 193 0.66 14.01 -15.99
CA MET A 193 1.12 15.26 -15.38
C MET A 193 2.64 15.27 -15.16
N LEU A 194 3.23 14.13 -14.79
CA LEU A 194 4.68 14.01 -14.68
C LEU A 194 5.37 14.05 -16.06
N ALA A 195 4.80 13.39 -17.07
CA ALA A 195 5.32 13.40 -18.45
C ALA A 195 5.27 14.79 -19.09
N GLU A 196 4.20 15.54 -18.82
CA GLU A 196 4.02 16.95 -19.20
C GLU A 196 4.93 17.90 -18.42
N LYS A 197 5.65 17.40 -17.40
CA LYS A 197 6.52 18.17 -16.51
C LYS A 197 5.75 19.25 -15.74
N ASP A 198 4.54 18.93 -15.25
CA ASP A 198 3.84 19.78 -14.28
C ASP A 198 4.79 20.12 -13.11
N PRO A 199 5.02 21.41 -12.79
CA PRO A 199 6.05 21.79 -11.82
C PRO A 199 5.83 21.19 -10.44
N ILE A 200 4.57 21.04 -10.01
CA ILE A 200 4.22 20.48 -8.70
C ILE A 200 4.44 18.96 -8.72
N ALA A 201 3.99 18.27 -9.76
CA ALA A 201 4.18 16.83 -9.93
C ALA A 201 5.68 16.46 -9.94
N VAL A 202 6.50 17.21 -10.68
CA VAL A 202 7.96 17.00 -10.76
C VAL A 202 8.61 17.24 -9.40
N ALA A 203 8.27 18.34 -8.71
CA ALA A 203 8.80 18.64 -7.39
C ALA A 203 8.42 17.58 -6.34
N LEU A 204 7.17 17.10 -6.37
CA LEU A 204 6.71 16.01 -5.51
C LEU A 204 7.46 14.72 -5.83
N SER A 205 7.59 14.35 -7.10
CA SER A 205 8.32 13.14 -7.51
C SER A 205 9.76 13.15 -6.99
N ALA A 206 10.47 14.27 -7.16
CA ALA A 206 11.82 14.45 -6.64
C ALA A 206 11.88 14.34 -5.11
N LYS A 207 10.95 15.00 -4.38
CA LYS A 207 10.87 14.95 -2.92
C LYS A 207 10.65 13.52 -2.40
N TYR A 208 9.81 12.74 -3.07
CA TYR A 208 9.43 11.37 -2.67
C TYR A 208 10.21 10.28 -3.42
N LYS A 209 11.53 10.50 -3.60
CA LYS A 209 12.50 9.53 -4.12
C LYS A 209 12.15 8.94 -5.49
N ASN A 210 11.39 9.68 -6.30
CA ASN A 210 10.88 9.27 -7.60
C ASN A 210 10.06 7.97 -7.55
N VAL A 211 9.38 7.70 -6.44
CA VAL A 211 8.35 6.65 -6.39
C VAL A 211 7.11 7.21 -7.10
N PRO A 212 6.69 6.63 -8.25
CA PRO A 212 5.54 7.15 -8.98
C PRO A 212 4.25 6.93 -8.17
N MET A 213 3.37 7.92 -8.17
CA MET A 213 1.99 7.69 -7.74
C MET A 213 1.29 6.88 -8.83
N PRO A 214 0.76 5.67 -8.53
CA PRO A 214 0.17 4.80 -9.54
C PRO A 214 -1.17 5.36 -10.03
N ASN A 215 -1.57 4.93 -11.22
CA ASN A 215 -2.90 5.21 -11.74
C ASN A 215 -3.95 4.37 -10.97
N LEU A 216 -4.62 4.99 -10.00
CA LEU A 216 -5.60 4.31 -9.15
C LEU A 216 -6.95 4.00 -9.84
N ARG A 217 -7.13 4.49 -11.08
CA ARG A 217 -8.31 4.27 -11.95
C ARG A 217 -9.64 4.62 -11.25
N LEU A 218 -9.64 5.68 -10.44
CA LEU A 218 -10.83 6.19 -9.76
C LEU A 218 -11.77 6.88 -10.76
N SER A 219 -13.07 6.64 -10.62
CA SER A 219 -14.12 7.39 -11.31
C SER A 219 -14.22 8.83 -10.79
N GLU A 220 -14.83 9.73 -11.58
CA GLU A 220 -15.07 11.12 -11.15
C GLU A 220 -15.86 11.19 -9.83
N GLY A 221 -16.88 10.33 -9.66
CA GLY A 221 -17.67 10.26 -8.44
C GLY A 221 -16.86 9.84 -7.21
N GLU A 222 -16.00 8.82 -7.37
CA GLU A 222 -15.10 8.39 -6.29
C GLU A 222 -14.10 9.47 -5.89
N ILE A 223 -13.54 10.19 -6.87
CA ILE A 223 -12.64 11.32 -6.61
C ILE A 223 -13.36 12.43 -5.87
N ALA A 224 -14.57 12.79 -6.31
CA ALA A 224 -15.34 13.85 -5.67
C ALA A 224 -15.62 13.55 -4.19
N VAL A 225 -16.07 12.32 -3.88
CA VAL A 225 -16.34 11.88 -2.51
C VAL A 225 -15.07 11.79 -1.67
N LEU A 226 -13.96 11.28 -2.23
CA LEU A 226 -12.67 11.25 -1.56
C LEU A 226 -12.18 12.66 -1.18
N LEU A 227 -12.27 13.62 -2.10
CA LEU A 227 -11.86 14.99 -1.82
C LEU A 227 -12.74 15.65 -0.76
N SER A 228 -14.06 15.41 -0.77
CA SER A 228 -14.96 15.90 0.28
C SER A 228 -14.64 15.32 1.65
N TYR A 229 -14.27 14.03 1.72
CA TYR A 229 -13.81 13.40 2.96
C TYR A 229 -12.52 14.06 3.49
N LEU A 230 -11.53 14.27 2.63
CA LEU A 230 -10.27 14.93 3.01
C LEU A 230 -10.48 16.38 3.46
N GLU A 231 -11.44 17.08 2.86
CA GLU A 231 -11.85 18.43 3.24
C GLU A 231 -12.49 18.46 4.63
N GLY A 232 -13.43 17.53 4.91
CA GLY A 232 -14.08 17.42 6.22
C GLY A 232 -13.11 17.18 7.37
N LEU A 233 -12.03 16.44 7.14
CA LEU A 233 -10.97 16.22 8.13
C LEU A 233 -10.12 17.47 8.41
N GLY A 234 -9.95 18.33 7.40
CA GLY A 234 -9.27 19.62 7.55
C GLY A 234 -10.07 20.59 8.42
N SER A 235 -11.39 20.61 8.28
CA SER A 235 -12.27 21.47 9.08
C SER A 235 -12.36 21.02 10.55
N ALA A 236 -12.42 19.71 10.81
CA ALA A 236 -12.48 19.16 12.18
C ALA A 236 -11.18 19.38 12.99
N SER A 237 -10.03 19.50 12.32
CA SER A 237 -8.75 19.79 12.99
C SER A 237 -8.57 21.26 13.36
N HIS A 238 -9.34 22.18 12.77
CA HIS A 238 -9.38 23.59 13.16
C HIS A 238 -10.27 23.86 14.39
N GLU A 239 -11.37 23.13 14.58
CA GLU A 239 -12.25 23.31 15.74
C GLU A 239 -11.57 22.91 17.07
N HIS A 240 -10.71 21.90 17.05
CA HIS A 240 -10.02 21.43 18.25
C HIS A 240 -8.85 22.34 18.70
N GLN A 241 -8.32 23.19 17.81
CA GLN A 241 -7.26 24.15 18.15
C GLN A 241 -7.81 25.50 18.65
N GLY A 242 -9.03 25.88 18.26
CA GLY A 242 -9.68 27.12 18.71
C GLY A 242 -10.11 27.12 20.18
N GLN A 243 -10.33 25.96 20.79
CA GLN A 243 -10.76 25.85 22.20
C GLN A 243 -9.60 25.82 23.21
N ASN A 244 -8.35 25.64 22.77
CA ASN A 244 -7.17 25.57 23.65
C ASN A 244 -6.36 26.88 23.73
N SER A 245 -6.81 27.96 23.08
CA SER A 245 -6.20 29.31 23.20
C SER A 245 -7.02 30.28 24.06
N ALA A 246 -8.08 29.80 24.72
CA ALA A 246 -8.87 30.56 25.68
C ALA A 246 -8.80 29.92 27.07
N ARG A 247 -7.59 29.76 27.61
CA ARG A 247 -7.32 29.58 29.05
C ARG A 247 -5.98 30.19 29.41
#